data_AF-A0A1Z8MJT6-F1
#
_entry.id   AF-A0A1Z8MJT6-F1
#
_cell.length_a   1.000
_cell.length_b   1.000
_cell.length_c   1.000
_cell.angle_alpha   90.00
_cell.angle_beta   90.00
_cell.angle_gamma   90.00
#
_symmetry.space_group_name_H-M   'P 1'
#
loop_
_entity.id
_entity.type
_entity.pdbx_description
1 polymer ?
#
loop_
_entity_poly.entity_id
_entity_poly.type
_entity_poly.pdbx_seq_one_letter_code
_entity_poly.pdbx_strand_id
1 'polypeptide(L)'
;MMVAIEHHVEWISDYLQYMGVKGYTRIEALVQAEVEWVQHVNQVANDTIYTSCNSWHLGTNILGKPRSFMPLIGFPPYAEKYQQVATDDYHGFMLS
;
A
#
# COMPACT_ATOMS: atom_id res chain seq x y z
N MET A 1 -12.01 -5.72 7.89
CA MET A 1 -12.32 -5.41 6.48
C MET A 1 -12.95 -4.04 6.33
N MET A 2 -14.06 -3.71 7.03
CA MET A 2 -14.67 -2.36 6.93
C MET A 2 -13.71 -1.22 7.28
N VAL A 3 -12.99 -1.33 8.41
CA VAL A 3 -12.00 -0.31 8.84
C VAL A 3 -10.95 0.00 7.76
N ALA A 4 -10.45 -1.02 7.05
CA ALA A 4 -9.46 -0.82 6.00
C ALA A 4 -10.08 -0.15 4.75
N ILE A 5 -11.34 -0.49 4.43
CA ILE A 5 -12.07 0.13 3.33
C ILE A 5 -12.32 1.61 3.62
N GLU A 6 -12.85 1.94 4.80
CA GLU A 6 -13.11 3.32 5.21
C GLU A 6 -11.82 4.15 5.17
N HIS A 7 -10.75 3.62 5.77
CA HIS A 7 -9.44 4.26 5.76
C HIS A 7 -8.92 4.54 4.33
N HIS A 8 -9.07 3.60 3.39
CA HIS A 8 -8.64 3.84 2.00
C HIS A 8 -9.48 4.92 1.31
N VAL A 9 -10.79 4.90 1.53
CA VAL A 9 -11.70 5.89 0.94
C VAL A 9 -11.39 7.28 1.47
N GLU A 10 -11.22 7.42 2.78
CA GLU A 10 -10.83 8.69 3.42
C GLU A 10 -9.50 9.20 2.87
N TRP A 11 -8.46 8.37 2.87
CA TRP A 11 -7.14 8.78 2.40
C TRP A 11 -7.12 9.19 0.92
N ILE A 12 -7.75 8.40 0.03
CA ILE A 12 -7.81 8.74 -1.40
C ILE A 12 -8.61 10.04 -1.60
N SER A 13 -9.70 10.24 -0.85
CA SER A 13 -10.52 11.45 -0.96
C SER A 13 -9.75 12.70 -0.53
N ASP A 14 -9.05 12.63 0.61
CA ASP A 14 -8.22 13.71 1.13
C ASP A 14 -7.07 14.06 0.17
N TYR A 15 -6.47 13.05 -0.47
CA TYR A 15 -5.42 13.24 -1.47
C TYR A 15 -5.95 13.97 -2.71
N LEU A 16 -7.08 13.54 -3.25
CA LEU A 16 -7.70 14.19 -4.41
C LEU A 16 -8.08 15.64 -4.10
N GLN A 17 -8.55 15.92 -2.88
CA GLN A 17 -8.80 17.28 -2.42
C GLN A 17 -7.51 18.11 -2.38
N TYR A 18 -6.41 17.56 -1.83
CA TYR A 18 -5.11 18.22 -1.83
C TYR A 18 -4.64 18.57 -3.25
N MET A 19 -4.74 17.63 -4.19
CA MET A 19 -4.40 17.87 -5.59
C MET A 19 -5.23 19.00 -6.19
N GLY A 20 -6.55 19.02 -5.94
CA GLY A 20 -7.45 20.07 -6.41
C GLY A 20 -7.11 21.45 -5.84
N VAL A 21 -6.78 21.54 -4.55
CA VAL A 21 -6.37 22.80 -3.89
C VAL A 21 -5.03 23.31 -4.42
N LYS A 22 -4.10 22.41 -4.74
CA LYS A 22 -2.77 22.75 -5.27
C LYS A 22 -2.73 22.94 -6.79
N GLY A 23 -3.79 22.54 -7.50
CA GLY A 23 -3.86 22.62 -8.96
C GLY A 23 -3.10 21.49 -9.69
N TYR A 24 -2.74 20.40 -9.00
CA TYR A 24 -2.14 19.24 -9.63
C TYR A 24 -3.17 18.44 -10.43
N THR A 25 -2.77 17.90 -11.57
CA THR A 25 -3.64 17.14 -12.49
C THR A 25 -3.18 15.71 -12.70
N ARG A 26 -1.97 15.37 -12.27
CA ARG A 26 -1.37 14.05 -12.38
C ARG A 26 -0.67 13.67 -11.08
N ILE A 27 -0.80 12.39 -10.76
CA ILE A 27 -0.13 11.71 -9.66
C ILE A 27 0.43 10.39 -10.17
N GLU A 28 1.67 10.09 -9.80
CA GLU A 28 2.29 8.80 -10.08
C GLU A 28 3.21 8.41 -8.93
N ALA A 29 3.15 7.15 -8.49
CA ALA A 29 4.11 6.64 -7.52
C ALA A 29 5.51 6.61 -8.13
N LEU A 30 6.51 7.06 -7.38
CA LEU A 30 7.90 6.90 -7.80
C LEU A 30 8.24 5.41 -7.82
N VAL A 31 8.95 4.96 -8.87
CA VAL A 31 9.38 3.56 -9.01
C VAL A 31 10.13 3.07 -7.77
N GLN A 32 10.98 3.92 -7.20
CA GLN A 32 11.72 3.59 -5.98
C GLN A 32 10.78 3.38 -4.78
N ALA A 33 9.74 4.21 -4.62
CA ALA A 33 8.77 4.07 -3.55
C ALA A 33 7.95 2.78 -3.68
N GLU A 34 7.61 2.38 -4.92
CA GLU A 34 6.96 1.09 -5.19
C GLU A 34 7.87 -0.09 -4.79
N VAL A 35 9.14 -0.06 -5.20
CA VAL A 35 10.12 -1.11 -4.87
C VAL A 35 10.30 -1.24 -3.37
N GLU A 36 10.47 -0.12 -2.66
CA GLU A 36 10.60 -0.09 -1.19
C GLU A 36 9.34 -0.62 -0.50
N TRP A 37 8.15 -0.25 -1.01
CA TRP A 37 6.89 -0.75 -0.50
C TRP A 37 6.75 -2.27 -0.64
N VAL A 38 7.10 -2.81 -1.81
CA VAL A 38 7.09 -4.26 -2.05
C VAL A 38 8.09 -4.98 -1.13
N GLN A 39 9.28 -4.42 -0.93
CA GLN A 39 10.26 -4.99 0.01
C GLN A 39 9.71 -5.01 1.43
N HIS A 40 9.09 -3.92 1.89
CA HIS A 40 8.49 -3.83 3.21
C HIS A 40 7.38 -4.88 3.41
N VAL A 41 6.44 -4.98 2.47
CA VAL A 41 5.35 -5.98 2.52
C VAL A 41 5.91 -7.40 2.62
N ASN A 42 6.93 -7.72 1.81
CA ASN A 42 7.57 -9.03 1.84
C ASN A 42 8.30 -9.30 3.16
N GLN A 43 9.01 -8.33 3.72
CA GLN A 43 9.68 -8.45 5.02
C GLN A 43 8.66 -8.77 6.13
N VAL A 44 7.60 -7.98 6.22
CA VAL A 44 6.53 -8.18 7.20
C VAL A 44 5.88 -9.56 7.05
N ALA A 45 5.65 -10.02 5.81
CA ALA A 45 5.08 -11.33 5.57
C ALA A 45 6.01 -12.48 5.98
N ASN A 46 7.32 -12.35 5.70
CA ASN A 46 8.33 -13.37 6.00
C ASN A 46 8.51 -13.62 7.50
N ASP A 47 8.20 -12.64 8.34
CA ASP A 47 8.24 -12.76 9.80
C ASP A 47 7.01 -13.50 10.39
N THR A 48 6.13 -14.04 9.53
CA THR A 48 4.91 -14.72 9.93
C THR A 48 4.80 -16.13 9.37
N ILE A 49 3.88 -16.93 9.93
CA ILE A 49 3.56 -18.26 9.40
C ILE A 49 2.78 -18.21 8.08
N TYR A 50 2.28 -17.05 7.62
CA TYR A 50 1.41 -16.99 6.45
C TYR A 50 2.09 -17.40 5.14
N THR A 51 3.42 -17.28 5.06
CA THR A 51 4.21 -17.69 3.91
C THR A 51 4.45 -19.21 3.86
N SER A 52 4.25 -19.91 4.99
CA SER A 52 4.58 -21.33 5.16
C SER A 52 3.56 -22.31 4.58
N CYS A 53 2.33 -21.86 4.30
CA CYS A 53 1.25 -22.72 3.80
C CYS A 53 0.81 -22.32 2.39
N ASN A 54 -0.03 -23.13 1.74
CA ASN A 54 -0.65 -22.75 0.46
C ASN A 54 -1.95 -22.01 0.74
N SER A 55 -2.13 -20.85 0.13
CA SER A 55 -3.35 -20.05 0.25
C SER A 55 -3.54 -19.15 -0.96
N TRP A 56 -4.76 -18.64 -1.11
CA TRP A 56 -5.06 -17.67 -2.16
C TRP A 56 -4.30 -16.34 -1.98
N HIS A 57 -3.89 -15.98 -0.76
CA HIS A 57 -3.05 -14.80 -0.50
C HIS A 57 -1.65 -14.92 -1.12
N LEU A 58 -1.20 -16.15 -1.35
CA LEU A 58 0.07 -16.47 -2.00
C LEU A 58 -0.09 -16.77 -3.49
N GLY A 59 -1.32 -16.68 -4.03
CA GLY A 59 -1.61 -17.00 -5.43
C GLY A 59 -1.52 -18.49 -5.78
N THR A 60 -1.32 -19.39 -4.81
CA THR A 60 -1.13 -20.83 -5.06
C THR A 60 -2.41 -21.54 -5.50
N ASN A 61 -3.54 -20.83 -5.50
CA ASN A 61 -4.82 -21.28 -6.02
C ASN A 61 -4.91 -21.21 -7.56
N ILE A 62 -3.95 -20.59 -8.24
CA ILE A 62 -3.94 -20.42 -9.70
C ILE A 62 -2.65 -21.01 -10.26
N LEU A 63 -2.78 -21.99 -11.17
CA LEU A 63 -1.64 -22.62 -11.82
C LEU A 63 -0.82 -21.59 -12.62
N GLY A 64 0.50 -21.59 -12.42
CA GLY A 64 1.42 -20.67 -13.11
C GLY A 64 1.47 -19.25 -12.53
N LYS A 65 0.64 -18.90 -11.54
CA LYS A 65 0.73 -17.59 -10.87
C LYS A 65 1.96 -17.54 -9.97
N PRO A 66 2.73 -16.44 -9.96
CA PRO A 66 3.84 -16.25 -9.03
C PRO A 66 3.40 -16.41 -7.58
N ARG A 67 4.22 -17.10 -6.78
CA ARG A 67 3.99 -17.27 -5.35
C ARG A 67 4.52 -16.05 -4.59
N SER A 68 3.65 -15.10 -4.26
CA SER A 68 3.98 -13.90 -3.47
C SER A 68 2.86 -13.56 -2.51
N PHE A 69 3.18 -13.18 -1.28
CA PHE A 69 2.18 -12.76 -0.31
C PHE A 69 1.70 -11.34 -0.68
N MET A 70 0.41 -11.20 -0.99
CA MET A 70 -0.14 -9.94 -1.54
C MET A 70 -0.56 -8.89 -0.50
N PRO A 71 -1.17 -9.26 0.65
CA PRO A 71 -1.57 -8.26 1.65
C PRO A 71 -0.39 -7.73 2.46
N LEU A 72 -0.49 -6.49 2.96
CA LEU A 72 0.30 -6.09 4.12
C LEU A 72 -0.38 -6.60 5.39
N ILE A 73 0.40 -7.18 6.30
CA ILE A 73 -0.06 -7.58 7.62
C ILE A 73 0.13 -6.41 8.58
N GLY A 74 -0.92 -6.07 9.32
CA GLY A 74 -0.82 -5.12 10.42
C GLY A 74 -1.69 -3.88 10.24
N PHE A 75 -2.40 -3.56 11.32
CA PHE A 75 -3.16 -2.34 11.55
C PHE A 75 -3.15 -2.13 13.08
N PRO A 76 -2.83 -0.95 13.62
CA PRO A 76 -2.73 0.39 13.01
C PRO A 76 -1.45 0.79 12.24
N PRO A 77 -0.30 0.08 12.26
CA PRO A 77 0.93 0.58 11.62
C PRO A 77 0.79 0.96 10.13
N TYR A 78 -0.09 0.27 9.41
CA TYR A 78 -0.47 0.65 8.05
C TYR A 78 -1.02 2.07 7.99
N ALA A 79 -2.03 2.40 8.81
CA ALA A 79 -2.66 3.72 8.88
C ALA A 79 -1.65 4.81 9.27
N GLU A 80 -0.74 4.51 10.20
CA GLU A 80 0.32 5.45 10.61
C GLU A 80 1.26 5.80 9.44
N LYS A 81 1.59 4.82 8.58
CA LYS A 81 2.39 5.05 7.38
C LYS A 81 1.70 6.00 6.40
N TYR A 82 0.37 5.90 6.25
CA TYR A 82 -0.39 6.85 5.41
C TYR A 82 -0.33 8.26 5.96
N GLN A 83 -0.54 8.41 7.27
CA GLN A 83 -0.51 9.71 7.90
C GLN A 83 0.87 10.36 7.72
N GLN A 84 1.96 9.58 7.86
CA GLN A 84 3.32 10.06 7.59
C GLN A 84 3.49 10.56 6.16
N VAL A 85 3.05 9.77 5.17
CA VAL A 85 3.12 10.16 3.75
C VAL A 85 2.34 11.45 3.50
N ALA A 86 1.12 11.56 4.03
CA ALA A 86 0.30 12.77 3.87
C ALA A 86 0.93 14.01 4.55
N THR A 87 1.55 13.85 5.71
CA THR A 87 2.24 14.95 6.41
C THR A 87 3.54 15.39 5.74
N ASP A 88 4.15 14.52 4.94
CA ASP A 88 5.39 14.78 4.20
C ASP A 88 5.12 15.18 2.75
N ASP A 89 4.08 16.00 2.53
CA ASP A 89 3.61 16.47 1.22
C ASP A 89 3.47 15.35 0.17
N TYR A 90 3.04 14.17 0.63
CA TYR A 90 2.92 12.95 -0.17
C TYR A 90 4.21 12.46 -0.81
N HIS A 91 5.29 12.47 -0.02
CA HIS A 91 6.56 11.83 -0.36
C HIS A 91 6.37 10.42 -0.95
N GLY A 92 7.15 10.12 -2.00
CA GLY A 92 7.01 8.89 -2.77
C GLY A 92 6.10 9.01 -4.00
N PHE A 93 5.48 10.18 -4.22
CA PHE A 93 4.69 10.47 -5.42
C PHE A 93 5.26 11.66 -6.20
N MET A 94 5.12 11.60 -7.52
CA MET A 94 5.33 12.73 -8.42
C MET A 94 3.99 13.39 -8.69
N LEU A 95 3.92 14.69 -8.40
CA LEU A 95 2.74 15.53 -8.59
C LEU A 95 3.02 16.60 -9.64
N SER A 96 2.10 16.77 -10.60
CA SER A 96 2.18 17.78 -11.65
C SER A 96 0.82 18.25 -12.11
#